data_AF-U9U9A1-F1
#
_entry.id   AF-U9U9A1-F1
#
_cell.length_a   1.000
_cell.length_b   1.000
_cell.length_c   1.000
_cell.angle_alpha   90.00
_cell.angle_beta   90.00
_cell.angle_gamma   90.00
#
_symmetry.space_group_name_H-M   'P 1'
#
loop_
_entity.id
_entity.type
_entity.pdbx_description
1 polymer ?
#
loop_
_entity_poly.entity_id
_entity_poly.type
_entity_poly.pdbx_seq_one_letter_code
_entity_poly.pdbx_strand_id
1 'polypeptide(L)'
;VAKKCPFNYTGADFYALCSDAMLKAMSRTAEAIETKVAEINANPSSKFPKPINSQYYLNHLATPEDTLVEVNQNDFDRALAELVPSVSEKELEHYKMVKMRF
;
A
#
# COMPACT_ATOMS: atom_id res chain seq x y z
N VAL A 1 10.37 -7.02 5.94
CA VAL A 1 10.44 -5.53 5.91
C VAL A 1 11.60 -4.95 6.72
N ALA A 2 11.58 -4.98 8.07
CA ALA A 2 12.49 -4.18 8.92
C ALA A 2 14.01 -4.30 8.63
N LYS A 3 14.49 -5.48 8.23
CA LYS A 3 15.91 -5.70 7.87
C LYS A 3 16.38 -4.89 6.65
N LYS A 4 15.45 -4.37 5.83
CA LYS A 4 15.74 -3.56 4.64
C LYS A 4 15.77 -2.05 4.95
N CYS A 5 15.36 -1.64 6.14
CA CYS A 5 15.27 -0.22 6.49
C CYS A 5 16.66 0.34 6.87
N PRO A 6 17.03 1.53 6.39
CA PRO A 6 18.23 2.25 6.81
C PRO A 6 18.26 2.52 8.33
N PHE A 7 19.47 2.56 8.91
CA PHE A 7 19.66 2.79 10.35
C PHE A 7 19.34 4.22 10.80
N ASN A 8 19.22 5.17 9.87
CA ASN A 8 18.79 6.54 10.13
C ASN A 8 17.27 6.73 10.05
N TYR A 9 16.48 5.66 9.85
CA TYR A 9 15.03 5.74 9.94
C TYR A 9 14.58 6.03 11.38
N THR A 10 13.64 6.96 11.48
CA THR A 10 12.98 7.36 12.71
C THR A 10 11.59 6.71 12.82
N GLY A 11 10.90 6.95 13.95
CA GLY A 11 9.50 6.57 14.08
C GLY A 11 8.59 7.15 12.99
N ALA A 12 8.92 8.35 12.48
CA ALA A 12 8.18 8.97 11.39
C ALA A 12 8.34 8.20 10.07
N ASP A 13 9.55 7.73 9.78
CA ASP A 13 9.82 6.92 8.58
C ASP A 13 9.08 5.58 8.63
N PHE A 14 9.04 4.94 9.80
CA PHE A 14 8.26 3.71 9.95
C PHE A 14 6.75 3.94 9.79
N TYR A 15 6.24 5.05 10.30
CA TYR A 15 4.83 5.41 10.08
C TYR A 15 4.55 5.67 8.60
N ALA A 16 5.42 6.43 7.92
CA ALA A 16 5.31 6.71 6.49
C ALA A 16 5.36 5.42 5.67
N LEU A 17 6.30 4.52 5.99
CA LEU A 17 6.42 3.22 5.33
C LEU A 17 5.15 2.38 5.44
N CYS A 18 4.64 2.20 6.66
CA CYS A 18 3.45 1.39 6.89
C CYS A 18 2.19 2.01 6.26
N SER A 19 2.06 3.34 6.33
CA SER A 19 0.93 4.06 5.74
C SER A 19 0.93 3.97 4.21
N ASP A 20 2.10 4.11 3.57
CA ASP A 20 2.21 3.95 2.12
C ASP A 20 1.99 2.49 1.69
N ALA A 21 2.53 1.51 2.42
CA ALA A 21 2.24 0.09 2.15
C ALA A 21 0.73 -0.22 2.25
N MET A 22 0.03 0.36 3.23
CA MET A 22 -1.42 0.24 3.34
C MET A 22 -2.15 0.88 2.14
N LEU A 23 -1.75 2.08 1.71
CA LEU A 23 -2.33 2.72 0.52
C LEU A 23 -2.10 1.88 -0.74
N LYS A 24 -0.90 1.31 -0.92
CA LYS A 24 -0.62 0.43 -2.06
C LYS A 24 -1.48 -0.85 -2.03
N ALA A 25 -1.72 -1.42 -0.86
CA ALA A 25 -2.62 -2.55 -0.70
C ALA A 25 -4.09 -2.18 -1.02
N MET A 26 -4.55 -1.00 -0.59
CA MET A 26 -5.88 -0.48 -0.94
C MET A 26 -6.04 -0.30 -2.45
N SER A 27 -5.08 0.35 -3.11
CA SER A 27 -5.10 0.53 -4.57
C SER A 27 -5.12 -0.81 -5.31
N ARG A 28 -4.27 -1.76 -4.90
CA ARG A 28 -4.26 -3.12 -5.47
C ARG A 28 -5.61 -3.82 -5.32
N THR A 29 -6.28 -3.65 -4.18
CA THR A 29 -7.61 -4.24 -3.95
C THR A 29 -8.66 -3.61 -4.85
N ALA A 30 -8.62 -2.28 -5.03
CA ALA A 30 -9.49 -1.57 -5.97
C ALA A 30 -9.29 -2.03 -7.42
N GLU A 31 -8.04 -2.14 -7.88
CA GLU A 31 -7.69 -2.65 -9.21
C GLU A 31 -8.20 -4.09 -9.44
N ALA A 32 -8.15 -4.94 -8.41
CA ALA A 32 -8.70 -6.30 -8.49
C ALA A 32 -10.23 -6.29 -8.68
N ILE A 33 -10.95 -5.38 -8.02
CA ILE A 33 -12.39 -5.20 -8.23
C ILE A 33 -12.68 -4.73 -9.65
N GLU A 34 -11.94 -3.74 -10.15
CA GLU A 34 -12.07 -3.26 -11.53
C GLU A 34 -11.84 -4.37 -12.57
N THR A 35 -10.87 -5.25 -12.31
CA THR A 35 -10.59 -6.43 -13.14
C THR A 35 -11.79 -7.38 -13.18
N LYS A 36 -12.38 -7.70 -12.03
CA LYS A 36 -13.58 -8.55 -11.95
C LYS A 36 -14.78 -7.92 -12.66
N VAL A 37 -14.98 -6.61 -12.51
CA VAL A 37 -16.01 -5.86 -13.24
C VAL A 37 -15.80 -5.98 -14.75
N ALA A 38 -14.56 -5.81 -15.22
CA ALA A 38 -14.23 -5.94 -16.63
C ALA A 38 -14.48 -7.37 -17.16
N GLU A 39 -14.11 -8.40 -16.41
CA GLU A 39 -14.37 -9.80 -16.75
C GLU A 39 -15.86 -10.12 -16.88
N ILE A 40 -16.68 -9.63 -15.93
CA ILE A 40 -18.15 -9.81 -15.96
C ILE A 40 -18.75 -9.12 -17.18
N ASN A 41 -18.32 -7.89 -17.47
CA ASN A 41 -18.77 -7.14 -18.63
C ASN A 41 -18.37 -7.81 -19.94
N ALA A 42 -17.16 -8.38 -20.01
CA ALA A 42 -16.65 -9.09 -21.18
C ALA A 42 -17.35 -10.44 -21.42
N ASN A 43 -17.84 -11.13 -20.37
CA ASN A 43 -18.46 -12.45 -20.49
C ASN A 43 -19.89 -12.39 -21.08
N PRO A 44 -20.13 -12.75 -22.35
CA PRO A 44 -21.45 -12.61 -23.00
C PRO A 44 -22.55 -13.48 -22.37
N SER A 45 -22.19 -14.51 -21.62
CA SER A 45 -23.14 -15.42 -20.94
C SER A 45 -23.54 -14.97 -19.53
N SER A 46 -22.97 -13.86 -19.05
CA SER A 46 -23.35 -13.24 -17.78
C SER A 46 -24.83 -12.82 -17.78
N LYS A 47 -25.56 -13.18 -16.72
CA LYS A 47 -26.98 -12.82 -16.53
C LYS A 47 -27.17 -11.43 -15.91
N PHE A 48 -26.09 -10.71 -15.63
CA PHE A 48 -26.14 -9.41 -14.97
C PHE A 48 -26.45 -8.29 -15.97
N PRO A 49 -27.09 -7.18 -15.52
CA PRO A 49 -27.33 -6.02 -16.37
C PRO A 49 -25.99 -5.44 -16.87
N LYS A 50 -25.84 -5.27 -18.18
CA LYS A 50 -24.58 -4.80 -18.77
C LYS A 50 -24.65 -3.36 -19.29
N PRO A 51 -23.57 -2.57 -19.15
CA PRO A 51 -22.38 -2.87 -18.34
C PRO A 51 -22.67 -2.66 -16.84
N ILE A 52 -22.12 -3.51 -15.97
CA ILE A 52 -22.04 -3.20 -14.54
C ILE A 52 -20.87 -2.25 -14.28
N ASN A 53 -20.99 -1.41 -13.25
CA ASN A 53 -19.89 -0.60 -12.73
C ASN A 53 -19.41 -1.12 -11.37
N SER A 54 -18.30 -0.58 -10.86
CA SER A 54 -17.73 -0.99 -9.57
C SER A 54 -18.70 -0.80 -8.41
N GLN A 55 -19.55 0.23 -8.44
CA GLN A 55 -20.58 0.45 -7.42
C GLN A 55 -21.64 -0.67 -7.41
N TYR A 56 -22.09 -1.11 -8.58
CA TYR A 56 -23.03 -2.23 -8.69
C TYR A 56 -22.40 -3.52 -8.17
N TYR A 57 -21.15 -3.79 -8.55
CA TYR A 57 -20.40 -4.95 -8.07
C TYR A 57 -20.30 -4.94 -6.54
N LEU A 58 -19.84 -3.84 -5.94
CA LEU A 58 -19.67 -3.70 -4.50
C LEU A 58 -20.98 -3.88 -3.71
N ASN A 59 -22.10 -3.39 -4.25
CA ASN A 59 -23.38 -3.46 -3.56
C ASN A 59 -24.10 -4.80 -3.66
N HIS A 60 -23.87 -5.58 -4.73
CA HIS A 60 -24.71 -6.75 -5.04
C HIS A 60 -23.92 -8.05 -5.24
N LEU A 61 -22.65 -7.98 -5.62
CA LEU A 61 -21.86 -9.14 -6.06
C LEU A 61 -20.61 -9.38 -5.20
N ALA A 62 -20.08 -8.34 -4.56
CA ALA A 62 -18.85 -8.44 -3.78
C ALA A 62 -19.00 -9.37 -2.59
N THR A 63 -17.97 -10.18 -2.39
CA THR A 63 -17.77 -11.01 -1.20
C THR A 63 -16.92 -10.25 -0.17
N PRO A 64 -16.95 -10.64 1.12
CA PRO A 64 -16.04 -10.06 2.11
C PRO A 64 -14.58 -10.08 1.67
N GLU A 65 -14.16 -11.16 1.01
CA GLU A 65 -12.82 -11.37 0.47
C GLU A 65 -12.45 -10.35 -0.62
N ASP A 66 -13.41 -9.85 -1.40
CA ASP A 66 -13.17 -8.83 -2.43
C ASP A 66 -12.80 -7.47 -1.86
N THR A 67 -13.27 -7.20 -0.63
CA THR A 67 -13.05 -5.93 0.07
C THR A 67 -11.99 -6.01 1.15
N LEU A 68 -11.46 -7.21 1.39
CA LEU A 68 -10.43 -7.43 2.40
C LEU A 68 -9.10 -6.84 1.93
N VAL A 69 -8.71 -5.73 2.55
CA VAL A 69 -7.40 -5.12 2.34
C VAL A 69 -6.38 -5.81 3.23
N GLU A 70 -5.63 -6.76 2.67
CA GLU A 70 -4.50 -7.40 3.33
C GLU A 70 -3.18 -6.86 2.76
N VAL A 71 -2.36 -6.25 3.62
CA VAL A 71 -1.02 -5.76 3.27
C VAL A 71 -0.05 -6.93 3.20
N ASN A 72 0.70 -7.03 2.11
CA ASN A 72 1.72 -8.07 1.95
C ASN A 72 3.14 -7.47 1.76
N GLN A 73 4.14 -8.35 1.64
CA GLN A 73 5.55 -7.94 1.54
C GLN A 73 5.84 -7.10 0.27
N ASN A 74 5.11 -7.30 -0.83
CA ASN A 74 5.31 -6.52 -2.05
C ASN A 74 4.84 -5.07 -1.89
N ASP A 75 3.77 -4.84 -1.13
CA ASP A 75 3.29 -3.50 -0.81
C ASP A 75 4.36 -2.71 -0.02
N PHE A 76 5.01 -3.38 0.94
CA PHE A 76 6.16 -2.82 1.67
C PHE A 76 7.40 -2.62 0.80
N ASP A 77 7.69 -3.53 -0.12
CA ASP A 77 8.86 -3.42 -1.00
C ASP A 77 8.72 -2.24 -1.95
N ARG A 78 7.51 -2.01 -2.49
CA ARG A 78 7.19 -0.82 -3.28
C ARG A 78 7.28 0.47 -2.46
N ALA A 79 6.76 0.46 -1.24
CA ALA A 79 6.83 1.63 -0.36
C ALA A 79 8.27 1.98 0.03
N LEU A 80 9.09 0.97 0.36
CA LEU A 80 10.52 1.15 0.66
C LEU A 80 11.29 1.74 -0.52
N ALA A 81 10.95 1.36 -1.76
CA ALA A 81 11.64 1.87 -2.95
C ALA A 81 11.43 3.37 -3.17
N GLU A 82 10.33 3.93 -2.66
CA GLU A 82 9.94 5.33 -2.82
C GLU A 82 10.23 6.19 -1.57
N LEU A 83 10.50 5.55 -0.42
CA LEU A 83 10.64 6.23 0.86
C LEU A 83 12.01 6.91 1.03
N VAL A 84 11.97 8.23 1.27
CA VAL A 84 13.14 9.04 1.60
C VAL A 84 13.25 9.15 3.13
N PRO A 85 14.42 8.83 3.75
CA PRO A 85 14.62 8.99 5.18
C PRO A 85 14.37 10.44 5.65
N SER A 86 13.68 10.61 6.78
CA SER A 86 13.37 11.93 7.34
C SER A 86 14.58 12.64 7.96
N VAL A 87 15.63 11.89 8.29
CA VAL A 87 16.88 12.41 8.84
C VAL A 87 18.03 11.95 7.95
N SER A 88 18.86 12.88 7.50
CA SER A 88 20.06 12.56 6.71
C SER A 88 21.16 11.96 7.59
N GLU A 89 22.10 11.23 6.98
CA GLU A 89 23.25 10.68 7.71
C GLU A 89 24.09 11.77 8.39
N LYS A 90 24.26 12.92 7.73
CA LYS A 90 25.00 14.07 8.27
C LYS A 90 24.35 14.63 9.53
N GLU A 91 23.02 14.72 9.56
CA GLU A 91 22.29 15.17 10.75
C GLU A 91 22.44 14.16 11.90
N LEU A 92 22.42 12.87 11.59
CA LEU A 92 22.63 11.81 12.58
C LEU A 92 24.06 11.85 13.16
N GLU A 93 25.08 12.08 12.33
CA GLU A 93 26.47 12.27 12.77
C GLU A 93 26.63 13.52 13.64
N HIS A 94 26.03 14.64 13.23
CA HIS A 94 26.02 15.87 14.01
C HIS A 94 25.39 15.64 15.39
N TYR A 95 24.25 14.95 15.44
CA TYR A 95 23.57 14.61 16.70
C TYR A 95 24.45 13.74 17.61
N LYS A 96 25.16 12.75 17.05
CA LYS A 96 26.12 11.91 17.80
C LYS A 96 27.24 12.74 18.40
N MET A 97 27.80 13.69 17.64
CA MET A 97 28.86 14.58 18.14
C MET A 97 28.39 15.47 19.28
N VAL A 98 27.20 16.06 19.18
CA VAL A 98 26.63 16.91 20.25
C VAL A 98 26.42 16.08 21.53
N LYS A 99 25.88 14.87 21.42
CA LYS A 99 25.67 13.97 22.56
C LYS A 99 26.96 13.51 23.26
N MET A 100 28.11 13.53 22.58
CA MET A 100 29.40 13.21 23.22
C MET A 100 29.99 14.40 24.00
N ARG A 101 29.55 15.62 23.68
CA ARG A 101 30.11 16.86 24.26
C ARG A 101 29.34 17.35 25.49
N PHE A 102 28.14 16.83 25.73
CA PHE A 102 27.26 17.19 26.84
C PHE A 102 26.66 15.93 27.47
#